data_AF-N1S2H2-F1
#
_entry.id   AF-N1S2H2-F1
#
_cell.length_a   1.000
_cell.length_b   1.000
_cell.length_c   1.000
_cell.angle_alpha   90.00
_cell.angle_beta   90.00
_cell.angle_gamma   90.00
#
_symmetry.space_group_name_H-M   'P 1'
#
loop_
_entity.id
_entity.type
_entity.pdbx_description
1 polymer ?
#
loop_
_entity_poly.entity_id
_entity_poly.type
_entity_poly.pdbx_seq_one_letter_code
_entity_poly.pdbx_strand_id
1 'polypeptide(L)'
;MSGFEVAGIVLGSIPIVVSALQCYMNGLGTLQNFRSYKRILKSLILTLKTEHVNLQNICEKLLIGIAPQTRIEEMIRDPFGDLWREEEIFNKLRLRLWSSLQVFDDRVQDMREAIEEMMEKLNVGTDGKAEWTESSSIKKQFKRATFILQKSNHEEALTRIRDGVSALQRLAVLNTDLESQRKSRSQGRLNKLVNGMLSGIYQALRSTMTCKCSAQSTSTSRKTVGFAVPSTTSSTNSPQSQTVIIESALSNLTLNTLRTISEPDPALLYGDKLRLAWMIACGVLQMQGTPWVADIPRSEDIFIAQKGGVRQFQHVFVLRHFPEYPRVNASVSPTNPFMLYLGILLIELILGQSIATLDAPQTQTLESGLPRHILDYEAANKLLGRVMMTGGSGYYNAVERCLRSDMQIDTSGNSCCFQGDVISGVLDPLEQDLRRLVA
;
A
#
# COMPACT_ATOMS: atom_id res chain seq x y z
N MET A 1 13.59 -23.12 12.15
CA MET A 1 13.97 -22.55 10.84
C MET A 1 12.70 -22.09 10.19
N SER A 2 12.69 -20.88 9.62
CA SER A 2 11.53 -20.44 8.85
C SER A 2 11.44 -21.26 7.55
N GLY A 3 10.26 -21.45 6.96
CA GLY A 3 10.19 -22.13 5.66
C GLY A 3 10.93 -21.35 4.57
N PHE A 4 11.06 -20.03 4.71
CA PHE A 4 11.87 -19.22 3.81
C PHE A 4 13.37 -19.55 3.90
N GLU A 5 13.91 -19.71 5.11
CA GLU A 5 15.29 -20.19 5.31
C GLU A 5 15.47 -21.60 4.70
N VAL A 6 14.48 -22.48 4.90
CA VAL A 6 14.48 -23.82 4.31
C VAL A 6 14.46 -23.77 2.78
N ALA A 7 13.74 -22.83 2.17
CA ALA A 7 13.73 -22.65 0.71
C ALA A 7 15.14 -22.34 0.16
N GLY A 8 15.91 -21.48 0.86
CA GLY A 8 17.32 -21.20 0.52
C GLY A 8 18.19 -22.45 0.60
N ILE A 9 18.01 -23.26 1.65
CA ILE A 9 18.73 -24.53 1.81
C ILE A 9 18.42 -25.51 0.68
N VAL A 10 17.14 -25.69 0.33
CA VAL A 10 16.74 -26.55 -0.79
C VAL A 10 17.34 -26.04 -2.11
N LEU A 11 17.29 -24.72 -2.32
CA LEU A 11 17.86 -24.08 -3.51
C LEU A 11 19.36 -24.35 -3.64
N GLY A 12 20.13 -24.21 -2.57
CA GLY A 12 21.58 -24.49 -2.54
C GLY A 12 21.93 -25.98 -2.58
N SER A 13 21.02 -26.86 -2.14
CA SER A 13 21.21 -28.30 -2.07
C SER A 13 21.11 -29.01 -3.43
N ILE A 14 20.23 -28.54 -4.32
CA ILE A 14 20.02 -29.18 -5.64
C ILE A 14 21.32 -29.18 -6.51
N PRO A 15 22.08 -28.07 -6.63
CA PRO A 15 23.35 -28.05 -7.37
C PRO A 15 24.40 -29.04 -6.86
N ILE A 16 24.41 -29.31 -5.56
CA ILE A 16 25.31 -30.30 -4.92
C ILE A 16 24.97 -31.70 -5.42
N VAL A 17 23.69 -32.08 -5.38
CA VAL A 17 23.20 -33.36 -5.90
C VAL A 17 23.47 -33.49 -7.40
N VAL A 18 23.21 -32.42 -8.17
CA VAL A 18 23.49 -32.39 -9.61
C VAL A 18 24.98 -32.63 -9.90
N SER A 19 25.87 -32.03 -9.11
CA SER A 19 27.33 -32.22 -9.26
C SER A 19 27.73 -33.66 -8.94
N ALA A 20 27.21 -34.25 -7.87
CA ALA A 20 27.44 -35.65 -7.53
C ALA A 20 27.00 -36.61 -8.65
N LEU A 21 25.81 -36.41 -9.21
CA LEU A 21 25.29 -37.20 -10.33
C LEU A 21 26.15 -37.07 -11.59
N GLN A 22 26.73 -35.89 -11.86
CA GLN A 22 27.67 -35.69 -12.97
C GLN A 22 29.00 -36.45 -12.75
N CYS A 23 29.54 -36.43 -11.53
CA CYS A 23 30.71 -37.22 -11.17
C CYS A 23 30.45 -38.72 -11.40
N TYR A 24 29.29 -39.21 -10.96
CA TYR A 24 28.86 -40.57 -11.26
C TYR A 24 28.80 -40.82 -12.76
N MET A 25 28.19 -39.94 -13.56
CA MET A 25 28.10 -40.12 -15.01
C MET A 25 29.48 -40.23 -15.71
N ASN A 26 30.47 -39.48 -15.25
CA ASN A 26 31.81 -39.43 -15.85
C ASN A 26 32.68 -40.66 -15.50
N GLY A 27 32.50 -41.24 -14.32
CA GLY A 27 33.27 -42.41 -13.86
C GLY A 27 32.92 -43.75 -14.51
N LEU A 28 32.01 -43.77 -15.50
CA LEU A 28 31.30 -44.99 -15.94
C LEU A 28 31.64 -45.53 -17.32
N GLY A 29 32.69 -45.01 -17.95
CA GLY A 29 33.11 -45.42 -19.30
C GLY A 29 33.37 -46.93 -19.46
N THR A 30 33.57 -47.69 -18.37
CA THR A 30 34.04 -49.09 -18.39
C THR A 30 32.97 -50.17 -18.13
N LEU A 31 31.67 -49.86 -18.09
CA LEU A 31 30.62 -50.82 -17.68
C LEU A 31 29.68 -51.29 -18.82
N GLN A 32 29.34 -52.58 -18.83
CA GLN A 32 28.46 -53.21 -19.83
C GLN A 32 27.07 -52.56 -19.95
N ASN A 33 26.47 -52.15 -18.83
CA ASN A 33 25.13 -51.53 -18.78
C ASN A 33 25.16 -49.99 -18.84
N PHE A 34 26.32 -49.39 -19.15
CA PHE A 34 26.54 -47.94 -19.09
C PHE A 34 25.52 -47.11 -19.87
N ARG A 35 25.07 -47.57 -21.04
CA ARG A 35 24.13 -46.80 -21.88
C ARG A 35 22.78 -46.54 -21.22
N SER A 36 22.20 -47.54 -20.54
CA SER A 36 20.90 -47.40 -19.88
C SER A 36 20.99 -46.46 -18.67
N TYR A 37 21.99 -46.67 -17.82
CA TYR A 37 22.23 -45.81 -16.64
C TYR A 37 22.60 -44.38 -17.02
N LYS A 38 23.37 -44.19 -18.10
CA LYS A 38 23.67 -42.85 -18.61
C LYS A 38 22.40 -42.10 -19.03
N ARG A 39 21.39 -42.77 -19.60
CA ARG A 39 20.10 -42.14 -19.93
C ARG A 39 19.34 -41.73 -18.67
N ILE A 40 19.29 -42.62 -17.68
CA ILE A 40 18.63 -42.36 -16.39
C ILE A 40 19.31 -41.16 -15.71
N LEU A 41 20.62 -41.20 -15.49
CA LEU A 41 21.38 -40.11 -14.88
C LEU A 41 21.21 -38.78 -15.63
N LYS A 42 21.25 -38.79 -16.97
CA LYS A 42 20.99 -37.59 -17.77
C LYS A 42 19.59 -37.03 -17.54
N SER A 43 18.58 -37.89 -17.47
CA SER A 43 17.20 -37.47 -17.18
C SER A 43 17.09 -36.87 -15.79
N LEU A 44 17.65 -37.51 -14.75
CA LEU A 44 17.65 -36.96 -13.39
C LEU A 44 18.34 -35.60 -13.31
N ILE A 45 19.55 -35.48 -13.89
CA ILE A 45 20.31 -34.23 -13.92
C ILE A 45 19.49 -33.13 -14.61
N LEU A 46 18.86 -33.44 -15.74
CA LEU A 46 18.05 -32.47 -16.46
C LEU A 46 16.85 -32.02 -15.64
N THR A 47 16.10 -32.96 -15.04
CA THR A 47 14.94 -32.64 -14.20
C THR A 47 15.34 -31.79 -13.00
N LEU A 48 16.37 -32.18 -12.25
CA LEU A 48 16.84 -31.41 -11.09
C LEU A 48 17.32 -30.00 -11.47
N LYS A 49 18.01 -29.85 -12.61
CA LYS A 49 18.39 -28.52 -13.11
C LYS A 49 17.17 -27.66 -13.43
N THR A 50 16.14 -28.25 -14.05
CA THR A 50 14.89 -27.54 -14.34
C THR A 50 14.19 -27.12 -13.04
N GLU A 51 14.06 -28.03 -12.07
CA GLU A 51 13.42 -27.72 -10.79
C GLU A 51 14.21 -26.68 -9.98
N HIS A 52 15.55 -26.69 -10.06
CA HIS A 52 16.39 -25.67 -9.44
C HIS A 52 16.12 -24.27 -10.02
N VAL A 53 16.09 -24.14 -11.35
CA VAL A 53 15.78 -22.87 -12.03
C VAL A 53 14.36 -22.42 -11.71
N ASN A 54 13.40 -23.34 -11.65
CA ASN A 54 12.02 -23.02 -11.27
C ASN A 54 11.95 -22.51 -9.82
N LEU A 55 12.62 -23.18 -8.88
CA LEU A 55 12.67 -22.75 -7.49
C LEU A 55 13.32 -21.37 -7.34
N GLN A 56 14.41 -21.12 -8.07
CA GLN A 56 15.05 -19.81 -8.13
C GLN A 56 14.05 -18.73 -8.58
N ASN A 57 13.37 -18.93 -9.71
CA ASN A 57 12.38 -18.00 -10.25
C ASN A 57 11.22 -17.76 -9.28
N ILE A 58 10.80 -18.77 -8.52
CA ILE A 58 9.77 -18.66 -7.48
C ILE A 58 10.25 -17.77 -6.34
N CYS A 59 11.46 -18.00 -5.85
CA CYS A 59 12.08 -17.18 -4.80
C CYS A 59 12.24 -15.73 -5.25
N GLU A 60 12.76 -15.50 -6.46
CA GLU A 60 12.86 -14.15 -7.05
C GLU A 60 11.48 -13.48 -7.10
N LYS A 61 10.46 -14.15 -7.64
CA LYS A 61 9.10 -13.61 -7.71
C LYS A 61 8.53 -13.25 -6.33
N LEU A 62 8.76 -14.10 -5.33
CA LEU A 62 8.33 -13.84 -3.96
C LEU A 62 9.06 -12.65 -3.32
N LEU A 63 10.28 -12.35 -3.73
CA LEU A 63 11.10 -11.27 -3.18
C LEU A 63 10.91 -9.91 -3.87
N ILE A 64 10.37 -9.87 -5.09
CA ILE A 64 10.11 -8.63 -5.83
C ILE A 64 9.21 -7.69 -5.00
N GLY A 65 9.69 -6.47 -4.71
CA GLY A 65 8.96 -5.50 -3.88
C GLY A 65 9.04 -5.74 -2.37
N ILE A 66 9.74 -6.79 -1.92
CA ILE A 66 10.10 -7.01 -0.51
C ILE A 66 11.53 -6.50 -0.24
N ALA A 67 12.47 -6.89 -1.10
CA ALA A 67 13.88 -6.51 -1.05
C ALA A 67 14.30 -5.73 -2.32
N PRO A 68 15.33 -4.86 -2.26
CA PRO A 68 15.92 -4.24 -3.44
C PRO A 68 16.51 -5.28 -4.40
N GLN A 69 16.50 -4.99 -5.71
CA GLN A 69 16.96 -5.93 -6.74
C GLN A 69 18.38 -6.46 -6.51
N THR A 70 19.31 -5.60 -6.08
CA THR A 70 20.69 -5.98 -5.75
C THR A 70 20.77 -7.01 -4.64
N ARG A 71 19.95 -6.86 -3.59
CA ARG A 71 19.88 -7.83 -2.49
C ARG A 71 19.27 -9.16 -2.95
N ILE A 72 18.27 -9.14 -3.83
CA ILE A 72 17.69 -10.37 -4.37
C ILE A 72 18.76 -11.17 -5.11
N GLU A 73 19.56 -10.51 -5.96
CA GLU A 73 20.66 -11.16 -6.68
C GLU A 73 21.71 -11.75 -5.73
N GLU A 74 22.06 -11.05 -4.64
CA GLU A 74 22.95 -11.56 -3.59
C GLU A 74 22.39 -12.81 -2.91
N MET A 75 21.09 -12.80 -2.56
CA MET A 75 20.41 -13.94 -1.94
C MET A 75 20.40 -15.17 -2.84
N ILE A 76 20.13 -14.98 -4.13
CA ILE A 76 20.12 -16.08 -5.10
C ILE A 76 21.53 -16.63 -5.34
N ARG A 77 22.56 -15.76 -5.33
CA ARG A 77 23.96 -16.17 -5.45
C ARG A 77 24.45 -16.96 -4.23
N ASP A 78 23.98 -16.62 -3.03
CA ASP A 78 24.31 -17.31 -1.79
C ASP A 78 23.06 -17.86 -1.06
N PRO A 79 22.56 -19.04 -1.46
CA PRO A 79 21.36 -19.66 -0.88
C PRO A 79 21.49 -20.06 0.60
N PHE A 80 22.71 -20.14 1.13
CA PHE A 80 23.00 -20.49 2.53
C PHE A 80 23.36 -19.26 3.38
N GLY A 81 23.36 -18.07 2.79
CA GLY A 81 23.77 -16.83 3.45
C GLY A 81 22.77 -16.31 4.48
N ASP A 82 23.23 -15.40 5.33
CA ASP A 82 22.44 -14.84 6.45
C ASP A 82 21.22 -14.01 5.98
N LEU A 83 21.22 -13.53 4.73
CA LEU A 83 20.08 -12.81 4.15
C LEU A 83 18.80 -13.66 4.12
N TRP A 84 18.91 -15.00 4.05
CA TRP A 84 17.77 -15.91 4.13
C TRP A 84 17.19 -16.04 5.55
N ARG A 85 17.91 -15.53 6.56
CA ARG A 85 17.52 -15.50 7.98
C ARG A 85 17.08 -14.10 8.45
N GLU A 86 17.15 -13.09 7.59
CA GLU A 86 16.81 -11.70 7.94
C GLU A 86 15.32 -11.58 8.28
N GLU A 87 15.05 -11.18 9.53
CA GLU A 87 13.69 -11.15 10.09
C GLU A 87 12.79 -10.13 9.36
N GLU A 88 13.35 -9.00 8.92
CA GLU A 88 12.60 -7.99 8.16
C GLU A 88 12.07 -8.52 6.83
N ILE A 89 12.89 -9.27 6.08
CA ILE A 89 12.50 -9.89 4.82
C ILE A 89 11.42 -10.94 5.09
N PHE A 90 11.63 -11.79 6.10
CA PHE A 90 10.67 -12.82 6.47
C PHE A 90 9.32 -12.22 6.90
N ASN A 91 9.31 -11.14 7.68
CA ASN A 91 8.08 -10.48 8.13
C ASN A 91 7.27 -9.91 6.95
N LYS A 92 7.94 -9.29 5.97
CA LYS A 92 7.28 -8.82 4.75
C LYS A 92 6.77 -9.98 3.90
N LEU A 93 7.53 -11.08 3.79
CA LEU A 93 7.10 -12.28 3.09
C LEU A 93 5.89 -12.94 3.75
N ARG A 94 5.88 -12.99 5.09
CA ARG A 94 4.74 -13.46 5.89
C ARG A 94 3.48 -12.66 5.61
N LEU A 95 3.58 -11.34 5.45
CA LEU A 95 2.43 -10.50 5.08
C LEU A 95 1.96 -10.78 3.64
N ARG A 96 2.86 -11.07 2.71
CA ARG A 96 2.52 -11.43 1.32
C ARG A 96 1.82 -12.78 1.23
N LEU A 97 2.41 -13.82 1.82
CA LEU A 97 1.85 -15.18 1.83
C LEU A 97 0.59 -15.29 2.70
N TRP A 98 0.48 -14.48 3.76
CA TRP A 98 -0.65 -14.42 4.68
C TRP A 98 -1.07 -15.82 5.17
N SER A 99 -2.23 -16.31 4.72
CA SER A 99 -2.81 -17.59 5.18
C SER A 99 -2.14 -18.79 4.52
N SER A 100 -1.43 -18.59 3.41
CA SER A 100 -0.70 -19.63 2.70
C SER A 100 0.69 -19.90 3.28
N LEU A 101 1.13 -19.15 4.30
CA LEU A 101 2.47 -19.30 4.87
C LEU A 101 2.72 -20.72 5.38
N GLN A 102 1.80 -21.30 6.15
CA GLN A 102 1.99 -22.64 6.69
C GLN A 102 2.10 -23.70 5.57
N VAL A 103 1.25 -23.59 4.54
CA VAL A 103 1.31 -24.50 3.39
C VAL A 103 2.61 -24.32 2.60
N PHE A 104 3.13 -23.10 2.52
CA PHE A 104 4.45 -22.83 1.94
C PHE A 104 5.54 -23.53 2.75
N ASP A 105 5.55 -23.33 4.07
CA ASP A 105 6.53 -23.89 5.01
C ASP A 105 6.53 -25.43 4.99
N ASP A 106 5.35 -26.05 4.98
CA ASP A 106 5.21 -27.51 4.89
C ASP A 106 5.78 -28.06 3.57
N ARG A 107 5.60 -27.33 2.45
CA ARG A 107 6.06 -27.77 1.13
C ARG A 107 7.57 -27.65 0.96
N VAL A 108 8.18 -26.57 1.44
CA VAL A 108 9.65 -26.42 1.43
C VAL A 108 10.32 -27.42 2.35
N GLN A 109 9.70 -27.73 3.50
CA GLN A 109 10.20 -28.78 4.40
C GLN A 109 10.10 -30.17 3.78
N ASP A 110 8.99 -30.51 3.11
CA ASP A 110 8.84 -31.78 2.37
C ASP A 110 9.90 -31.96 1.27
N MET A 111 10.23 -30.87 0.55
CA MET A 111 11.31 -30.87 -0.45
C MET A 111 12.70 -30.99 0.18
N ARG A 112 12.91 -30.39 1.35
CA ARG A 112 14.17 -30.52 2.10
C ARG A 112 14.41 -31.96 2.52
N GLU A 113 13.39 -32.62 3.06
CA GLU A 113 13.48 -34.05 3.41
C GLU A 113 13.79 -34.89 2.16
N ALA A 114 13.11 -34.62 1.03
CA ALA A 114 13.35 -35.34 -0.21
C ALA A 114 14.78 -35.14 -0.77
N ILE A 115 15.37 -33.94 -0.65
CA ILE A 115 16.74 -33.69 -1.10
C ILE A 115 17.76 -34.31 -0.15
N GLU A 116 17.53 -34.27 1.17
CA GLU A 116 18.38 -34.91 2.18
C GLU A 116 18.40 -36.44 2.00
N GLU A 117 17.23 -37.06 1.80
CA GLU A 117 17.14 -38.47 1.45
C GLU A 117 17.95 -38.81 0.18
N MET A 118 17.90 -37.95 -0.84
CA MET A 118 18.64 -38.16 -2.07
C MET A 118 20.16 -38.05 -1.85
N MET A 119 20.61 -37.10 -1.03
CA MET A 119 22.02 -36.95 -0.67
C MET A 119 22.54 -38.16 0.12
N GLU A 120 21.80 -38.63 1.12
CA GLU A 120 22.15 -39.80 1.94
C GLU A 120 22.26 -41.05 1.06
N LYS A 121 21.25 -41.27 0.20
CA LYS A 121 21.20 -42.38 -0.76
C LYS A 121 22.37 -42.33 -1.76
N LEU A 122 22.81 -41.15 -2.17
CA LEU A 122 23.95 -40.95 -3.07
C LEU A 122 25.30 -40.87 -2.32
N ASN A 123 25.31 -40.98 -0.99
CA ASN A 123 26.50 -40.84 -0.13
C ASN A 123 27.33 -39.59 -0.49
N VAL A 124 26.64 -38.48 -0.72
CA VAL A 124 27.26 -37.19 -1.03
C VAL A 124 27.74 -36.57 0.27
N GLY A 125 29.06 -36.34 0.38
CA GLY A 125 29.63 -35.60 1.50
C GLY A 125 29.08 -34.17 1.54
N THR A 126 29.12 -33.54 2.71
CA THR A 126 28.64 -32.16 2.94
C THR A 126 29.34 -31.12 2.06
N ASP A 127 30.48 -31.45 1.45
CA ASP A 127 31.27 -30.61 0.55
C ASP A 127 30.98 -30.85 -0.95
N GLY A 128 30.00 -31.70 -1.29
CA GLY A 128 29.69 -32.06 -2.67
C GLY A 128 30.79 -32.84 -3.40
N LYS A 129 31.90 -33.15 -2.71
CA LYS A 129 32.93 -34.05 -3.21
C LYS A 129 32.59 -35.42 -2.67
N ALA A 130 32.30 -36.33 -3.58
CA ALA A 130 32.15 -37.70 -3.19
C ALA A 130 33.52 -38.23 -2.73
N GLU A 131 33.57 -38.82 -1.53
CA GLU A 131 34.76 -39.45 -0.93
C GLU A 131 35.23 -40.65 -1.78
N TRP A 132 35.85 -40.38 -2.93
CA TRP A 132 36.43 -41.38 -3.83
C TRP A 132 37.93 -41.17 -3.92
N THR A 133 38.65 -41.39 -2.83
CA THR A 133 40.13 -41.34 -2.84
C THR A 133 40.76 -42.59 -3.48
N GLU A 134 40.01 -43.67 -3.76
CA GLU A 134 40.55 -44.91 -4.35
C GLU A 134 39.69 -45.54 -5.46
N SER A 135 40.33 -45.99 -6.54
CA SER A 135 39.71 -46.55 -7.76
C SER A 135 38.95 -47.87 -7.55
N SER A 136 39.25 -48.62 -6.49
CA SER A 136 38.61 -49.89 -6.13
C SER A 136 37.25 -49.69 -5.43
N SER A 137 37.10 -48.57 -4.70
CA SER A 137 35.87 -48.16 -4.03
C SER A 137 34.81 -47.64 -5.00
N ILE A 138 35.23 -47.01 -6.11
CA ILE A 138 34.34 -46.47 -7.15
C ILE A 138 33.44 -47.56 -7.74
N LYS A 139 33.94 -48.77 -8.02
CA LYS A 139 33.10 -49.87 -8.54
C LYS A 139 32.11 -50.41 -7.51
N LYS A 140 32.51 -50.57 -6.24
CA LYS A 140 31.63 -51.06 -5.17
C LYS A 140 30.52 -50.06 -4.88
N GLN A 141 30.89 -48.80 -4.78
CA GLN A 141 29.98 -47.72 -4.46
C GLN A 141 29.13 -47.32 -5.67
N PHE A 142 29.65 -47.49 -6.89
CA PHE A 142 28.81 -47.46 -8.07
C PHE A 142 27.78 -48.59 -8.07
N LYS A 143 28.13 -49.84 -7.75
CA LYS A 143 27.14 -50.92 -7.66
C LYS A 143 26.04 -50.60 -6.63
N ARG A 144 26.40 -49.98 -5.51
CA ARG A 144 25.46 -49.50 -4.48
C ARG A 144 24.59 -48.35 -4.98
N ALA A 145 25.18 -47.32 -5.58
CA ALA A 145 24.45 -46.22 -6.21
C ALA A 145 23.56 -46.70 -7.36
N THR A 146 23.99 -47.71 -8.13
CA THR A 146 23.22 -48.33 -9.21
C THR A 146 22.02 -49.10 -8.68
N PHE A 147 22.17 -49.78 -7.54
CA PHE A 147 21.08 -50.45 -6.83
C PHE A 147 20.07 -49.44 -6.29
N ILE A 148 20.53 -48.31 -5.76
CA ILE A 148 19.71 -47.20 -5.28
C ILE A 148 19.02 -46.45 -6.43
N LEU A 149 19.70 -46.33 -7.57
CA LEU A 149 19.18 -45.84 -8.85
C LEU A 149 18.33 -46.89 -9.58
N GLN A 150 17.99 -48.02 -8.97
CA GLN A 150 16.87 -48.84 -9.46
C GLN A 150 15.54 -48.09 -9.22
N LYS A 151 14.65 -48.28 -10.19
CA LYS A 151 13.59 -47.37 -10.63
C LYS A 151 12.66 -46.80 -9.54
N SER A 152 12.40 -47.49 -8.44
CA SER A 152 11.31 -47.10 -7.51
C SER A 152 11.63 -45.98 -6.53
N ASN A 153 12.89 -45.80 -6.10
CA ASN A 153 13.16 -45.02 -4.87
C ASN A 153 13.67 -43.58 -5.12
N HIS A 154 14.31 -43.31 -6.25
CA HIS A 154 14.72 -41.95 -6.64
C HIS A 154 13.60 -41.22 -7.39
N GLU A 155 12.71 -41.98 -8.04
CA GLU A 155 11.51 -41.44 -8.68
C GLU A 155 10.59 -40.80 -7.64
N GLU A 156 10.45 -41.41 -6.45
CA GLU A 156 9.68 -40.83 -5.34
C GLU A 156 10.23 -39.47 -4.85
N ALA A 157 11.51 -39.40 -4.49
CA ALA A 157 12.14 -38.15 -4.04
C ALA A 157 12.07 -37.04 -5.11
N LEU A 158 12.29 -37.39 -6.39
CA LEU A 158 12.13 -36.45 -7.50
C LEU A 158 10.69 -35.99 -7.68
N THR A 159 9.71 -36.88 -7.54
CA THR A 159 8.30 -36.49 -7.64
C THR A 159 7.91 -35.53 -6.53
N ARG A 160 8.38 -35.75 -5.29
CA ARG A 160 8.17 -34.81 -4.18
C ARG A 160 8.75 -33.44 -4.47
N ILE A 161 9.98 -33.36 -4.96
CA ILE A 161 10.62 -32.09 -5.34
C ILE A 161 9.81 -31.38 -6.45
N ARG A 162 9.47 -32.08 -7.53
CA ARG A 162 8.71 -31.51 -8.66
C ARG A 162 7.32 -31.03 -8.24
N ASP A 163 6.61 -31.84 -7.45
CA ASP A 163 5.26 -31.54 -7.00
C ASP A 163 5.30 -30.38 -5.98
N GLY A 164 6.34 -30.31 -5.14
CA GLY A 164 6.67 -29.19 -4.27
C GLY A 164 6.89 -27.90 -5.05
N VAL A 165 7.81 -27.88 -6.01
CA VAL A 165 8.07 -26.71 -6.88
C VAL A 165 6.80 -26.25 -7.61
N SER A 166 6.03 -27.20 -8.17
CA SER A 166 4.76 -26.89 -8.84
C SER A 166 3.73 -26.27 -7.89
N ALA A 167 3.65 -26.75 -6.64
CA ALA A 167 2.76 -26.18 -5.63
C ALA A 167 3.21 -24.79 -5.20
N LEU A 168 4.52 -24.60 -4.95
CA LEU A 168 5.09 -23.31 -4.59
C LEU A 168 4.93 -22.28 -5.69
N GLN A 169 5.06 -22.67 -6.97
CA GLN A 169 4.81 -21.78 -8.10
C GLN A 169 3.38 -21.24 -8.08
N ARG A 170 2.39 -22.11 -7.87
CA ARG A 170 0.99 -21.71 -7.77
C ARG A 170 0.77 -20.77 -6.58
N LEU A 171 1.34 -21.09 -5.42
CA LEU A 171 1.25 -20.25 -4.23
C LEU A 171 1.88 -18.87 -4.47
N ALA A 172 3.07 -18.81 -5.06
CA ALA A 172 3.80 -17.56 -5.30
C ALA A 172 3.05 -16.65 -6.27
N VAL A 173 2.54 -17.19 -7.38
CA VAL A 173 1.73 -16.42 -8.35
C VAL A 173 0.46 -15.89 -7.69
N LEU A 174 -0.36 -16.77 -7.11
CA LEU A 174 -1.65 -16.37 -6.54
C LEU A 174 -1.51 -15.37 -5.39
N ASN A 175 -0.53 -15.53 -4.51
CA ASN A 175 -0.36 -14.62 -3.37
C ASN A 175 0.22 -13.26 -3.79
N THR A 176 1.06 -13.21 -4.83
CA THR A 176 1.58 -11.95 -5.37
C THR A 176 0.46 -11.18 -6.09
N ASP A 177 -0.34 -11.86 -6.91
CA ASP A 177 -1.44 -11.23 -7.66
C ASP A 177 -2.55 -10.71 -6.73
N LEU A 178 -2.83 -11.42 -5.64
CA LEU A 178 -3.83 -11.01 -4.64
C LEU A 178 -3.32 -10.00 -3.61
N GLU A 179 -2.03 -9.65 -3.62
CA GLU A 179 -1.40 -8.82 -2.59
C GLU A 179 -2.05 -7.43 -2.50
N SER A 180 -2.20 -6.74 -3.64
CA SER A 180 -2.81 -5.40 -3.72
C SER A 180 -4.25 -5.40 -3.20
N GLN A 181 -5.03 -6.40 -3.61
CA GLN A 181 -6.42 -6.57 -3.18
C GLN A 181 -6.53 -6.90 -1.69
N ARG A 182 -5.60 -7.67 -1.12
CA ARG A 182 -5.56 -7.95 0.32
C ARG A 182 -5.22 -6.69 1.12
N LYS A 183 -4.25 -5.89 0.66
CA LYS A 183 -3.92 -4.60 1.27
C LYS A 183 -5.13 -3.66 1.27
N SER A 184 -5.79 -3.48 0.12
CA SER A 184 -7.02 -2.69 0.02
C SER A 184 -8.14 -3.18 0.96
N ARG A 185 -8.40 -4.49 1.01
CA ARG A 185 -9.41 -5.05 1.93
C ARG A 185 -9.07 -4.83 3.40
N SER A 186 -7.80 -4.97 3.78
CA SER A 186 -7.34 -4.73 5.16
C SER A 186 -7.52 -3.27 5.57
N GLN A 187 -7.17 -2.33 4.68
CA GLN A 187 -7.38 -0.91 4.87
C GLN A 187 -8.88 -0.58 4.95
N GLY A 188 -9.71 -1.17 4.10
CA GLY A 188 -11.17 -1.01 4.17
C GLY A 188 -11.78 -1.48 5.50
N ARG A 189 -11.28 -2.59 6.07
CA ARG A 189 -11.71 -3.05 7.41
C ARG A 189 -11.26 -2.10 8.51
N LEU A 190 -10.02 -1.60 8.45
CA LEU A 190 -9.51 -0.61 9.39
C LEU A 190 -10.34 0.67 9.31
N ASN A 191 -10.61 1.18 8.11
CA ASN A 191 -11.42 2.37 7.89
C ASN A 191 -12.84 2.20 8.45
N LYS A 192 -13.46 1.03 8.27
CA LYS A 192 -14.77 0.75 8.90
C LYS A 192 -14.71 0.83 10.43
N LEU A 193 -13.67 0.28 11.04
CA LEU A 193 -13.51 0.30 12.49
C LEU A 193 -13.24 1.73 13.00
N VAL A 194 -12.34 2.46 12.34
CA VAL A 194 -12.06 3.88 12.63
C VAL A 194 -13.32 4.72 12.47
N ASN A 195 -14.06 4.57 11.36
CA ASN A 195 -15.31 5.29 11.13
C ASN A 195 -16.37 4.95 12.19
N GLY A 196 -16.44 3.70 12.66
CA GLY A 196 -17.29 3.29 13.76
C GLY A 196 -16.93 4.01 15.08
N MET A 197 -15.64 4.04 15.43
CA MET A 197 -15.16 4.77 16.61
C MET A 197 -15.43 6.27 16.50
N LEU A 198 -15.09 6.89 15.37
CA LEU A 198 -15.36 8.30 15.10
C LEU A 198 -16.85 8.60 15.22
N SER A 199 -17.73 7.74 14.71
CA SER A 199 -19.17 7.90 14.84
C SER A 199 -19.63 7.88 16.30
N GLY A 200 -19.08 6.96 17.11
CA GLY A 200 -19.34 6.91 18.55
C GLY A 200 -18.91 8.19 19.28
N ILE A 201 -17.70 8.69 18.98
CA ILE A 201 -17.18 9.94 19.56
C ILE A 201 -18.07 11.12 19.14
N TYR A 202 -18.47 11.21 17.87
CA TYR A 202 -19.38 12.24 17.38
C TYR A 202 -20.70 12.23 18.16
N GLN A 203 -21.29 11.05 18.36
CA GLN A 203 -22.56 10.91 19.06
C GLN A 203 -22.45 11.28 20.54
N ALA A 204 -21.35 10.93 21.22
CA ALA A 204 -21.08 11.30 22.60
C ALA A 204 -20.82 12.81 22.77
N LEU A 205 -20.08 13.44 21.85
CA LEU A 205 -19.87 14.89 21.87
C LEU A 205 -21.16 15.64 21.53
N ARG A 206 -21.94 15.14 20.57
CA ARG A 206 -23.24 15.73 20.25
C ARG A 206 -24.18 15.71 21.45
N SER A 207 -24.28 14.59 22.17
CA SER A 207 -25.19 14.47 23.32
C SER A 207 -24.78 15.35 24.51
N THR A 208 -23.49 15.61 24.70
CA THR A 208 -22.99 16.48 25.77
C THR A 208 -23.10 17.97 25.40
N MET A 209 -22.92 18.31 24.12
CA MET A 209 -22.95 19.70 23.65
C MET A 209 -24.36 20.24 23.40
N THR A 210 -25.38 19.39 23.26
CA THR A 210 -26.80 19.79 23.11
C THR A 210 -27.55 19.97 24.44
N CYS A 211 -26.86 20.08 25.60
CA CYS A 211 -27.56 20.36 26.86
C CYS A 211 -28.38 21.66 26.74
N LYS A 212 -29.70 21.57 26.95
CA LYS A 212 -30.63 22.70 27.16
C LYS A 212 -30.48 23.27 28.58
N CYS A 213 -29.24 23.43 29.03
CA CYS A 213 -28.93 24.00 30.33
C CYS A 213 -29.27 25.50 30.24
N SER A 214 -30.53 25.84 30.51
CA SER A 214 -31.06 27.20 30.62
C SER A 214 -30.32 27.93 31.75
N ALA A 215 -29.36 28.77 31.40
CA ALA A 215 -28.82 29.77 32.29
C ALA A 215 -28.54 31.03 31.49
N GLN A 216 -29.26 32.09 31.87
CA GLN A 216 -29.19 33.46 31.41
C GLN A 216 -27.74 33.88 31.07
N SER A 217 -27.41 34.01 29.80
CA SER A 217 -26.23 34.74 29.33
C SER A 217 -26.49 35.22 27.91
N THR A 218 -26.44 36.53 27.74
CA THR A 218 -26.71 37.28 26.50
C THR A 218 -25.60 37.16 25.45
N SER A 219 -24.98 35.97 25.30
CA SER A 219 -24.11 35.67 24.17
C SER A 219 -24.37 34.24 23.68
N THR A 220 -24.82 34.13 22.44
CA THR A 220 -25.09 32.86 21.76
C THR A 220 -23.76 32.16 21.46
N SER A 221 -23.13 31.58 22.48
CA SER A 221 -21.86 30.89 22.36
C SER A 221 -22.09 29.52 21.72
N ARG A 222 -21.97 29.47 20.39
CA ARG A 222 -22.18 28.28 19.56
C ARG A 222 -20.99 27.34 19.79
N LYS A 223 -21.20 26.23 20.52
CA LYS A 223 -20.13 25.26 20.81
C LYS A 223 -19.72 24.53 19.53
N THR A 224 -18.47 24.72 19.08
CA THR A 224 -17.87 24.09 17.90
C THR A 224 -16.88 23.01 18.29
N VAL A 225 -16.78 21.96 17.47
CA VAL A 225 -15.71 20.99 17.56
C VAL A 225 -15.11 20.84 16.17
N GLY A 226 -13.78 20.90 16.09
CA GLY A 226 -13.05 20.62 14.86
C GLY A 226 -12.12 19.44 15.03
N PHE A 227 -11.72 18.85 13.91
CA PHE A 227 -10.64 17.87 13.89
C PHE A 227 -9.38 18.52 13.33
N ALA A 228 -8.24 18.18 13.93
CA ALA A 228 -6.94 18.55 13.40
C ALA A 228 -6.64 17.69 12.17
N VAL A 229 -6.16 18.32 11.12
CA VAL A 229 -5.64 17.65 9.93
C VAL A 229 -4.21 17.17 10.23
N PRO A 230 -3.77 15.99 9.75
CA PRO A 230 -2.44 15.46 10.05
C PRO A 230 -1.32 16.47 9.78
N SER A 231 -0.52 16.74 10.81
CA SER A 231 0.68 17.58 10.75
C SER A 231 1.82 16.77 10.12
N THR A 232 2.52 17.33 9.12
CA THR A 232 3.64 16.66 8.42
C THR A 232 4.91 16.48 9.26
N THR A 233 4.88 16.73 10.57
CA THR A 233 6.03 16.53 11.45
C THR A 233 6.06 15.08 11.92
N SER A 234 6.77 14.24 11.18
CA SER A 234 7.34 12.99 11.68
C SER A 234 8.40 13.29 12.74
N SER A 235 7.99 13.76 13.92
CA SER A 235 8.83 13.74 15.11
C SER A 235 8.26 12.71 16.06
N THR A 236 8.90 11.53 16.05
CA THR A 236 8.94 10.59 17.16
C THR A 236 9.34 11.33 18.44
N ASN A 237 8.36 11.80 19.22
CA ASN A 237 8.56 12.26 20.59
C ASN A 237 7.22 12.31 21.30
N SER A 238 6.81 11.18 21.91
CA SER A 238 5.70 11.01 22.86
C SER A 238 4.32 11.55 22.43
N PRO A 239 3.21 10.84 22.69
CA PRO A 239 1.89 11.43 22.57
C PRO A 239 1.67 12.40 23.74
N GLN A 240 2.36 13.54 23.75
CA GLN A 240 1.86 14.69 24.50
C GLN A 240 0.62 15.15 23.76
N SER A 241 -0.55 14.81 24.31
CA SER A 241 -1.80 15.48 23.98
C SER A 241 -1.57 16.98 24.16
N GLN A 242 -1.24 17.69 23.09
CA GLN A 242 -1.29 19.14 23.09
C GLN A 242 -2.76 19.51 23.11
N THR A 243 -3.31 19.62 24.31
CA THR A 243 -4.53 20.39 24.53
C THR A 243 -4.15 21.83 24.23
N VAL A 244 -4.35 22.26 23.00
CA VAL A 244 -4.37 23.69 22.69
C VAL A 244 -5.61 24.20 23.40
N ILE A 245 -5.42 24.75 24.61
CA ILE A 245 -6.46 25.49 25.30
C ILE A 245 -6.72 26.70 24.39
N ILE A 246 -7.86 26.68 23.69
CA ILE A 246 -8.34 27.79 22.86
C ILE A 246 -8.91 28.85 23.81
N GLU A 247 -8.08 29.36 24.72
CA GLU A 247 -8.42 30.49 25.57
C GLU A 247 -7.84 31.75 24.92
N SER A 248 -8.74 32.67 24.55
CA SER A 248 -8.50 34.08 24.23
C SER A 248 -7.80 34.50 22.92
N ALA A 249 -7.31 33.59 22.06
CA ALA A 249 -6.49 33.98 20.89
C ALA A 249 -7.11 33.73 19.50
N LEU A 250 -8.42 33.48 19.38
CA LEU A 250 -9.06 33.40 18.06
C LEU A 250 -9.43 34.78 17.54
N SER A 251 -8.46 35.45 16.93
CA SER A 251 -8.77 36.14 15.67
C SER A 251 -9.10 35.03 14.66
N ASN A 252 -10.38 34.65 14.55
CA ASN A 252 -10.82 33.55 13.69
C ASN A 252 -10.46 33.82 12.23
N LEU A 253 -9.40 33.20 11.74
CA LEU A 253 -9.02 33.24 10.34
C LEU A 253 -9.51 31.97 9.64
N THR A 254 -10.66 32.09 9.00
CA THR A 254 -11.19 31.12 8.05
C THR A 254 -10.46 31.22 6.72
N LEU A 255 -10.44 30.15 5.92
CA LEU A 255 -9.95 30.22 4.53
C LEU A 255 -10.69 31.33 3.77
N ASN A 256 -11.97 31.58 4.07
CA ASN A 256 -12.70 32.71 3.50
C ASN A 256 -12.15 34.10 3.92
N THR A 257 -11.77 34.30 5.19
CA THR A 257 -11.20 35.59 5.64
C THR A 257 -9.78 35.81 5.15
N LEU A 258 -8.99 34.76 4.94
CA LEU A 258 -7.70 34.87 4.24
C LEU A 258 -7.80 35.45 2.83
N ARG A 259 -8.98 35.39 2.21
CA ARG A 259 -9.21 35.83 0.83
C ARG A 259 -9.69 37.26 0.73
N THR A 260 -10.37 37.75 1.77
CA THR A 260 -11.00 39.09 1.78
C THR A 260 -10.13 40.17 2.41
N ILE A 261 -9.04 39.80 3.10
CA ILE A 261 -8.06 40.76 3.61
C ILE A 261 -7.31 41.36 2.42
N SER A 262 -7.77 42.53 1.99
CA SER A 262 -7.05 43.43 1.09
C SER A 262 -5.87 44.02 1.87
N GLU A 263 -4.66 43.78 1.35
CA GLU A 263 -3.29 44.12 1.80
C GLU A 263 -3.01 45.12 2.95
N PRO A 264 -1.85 44.99 3.64
CA PRO A 264 -0.62 44.29 3.21
C PRO A 264 -0.24 43.15 4.16
N ASP A 265 -0.74 41.95 3.89
CA ASP A 265 -0.11 40.72 4.36
C ASP A 265 0.47 40.06 3.10
N PRO A 266 1.71 39.52 3.12
CA PRO A 266 2.29 38.91 1.92
C PRO A 266 1.34 37.82 1.41
N ALA A 267 0.97 37.92 0.13
CA ALA A 267 0.18 36.92 -0.55
C ALA A 267 0.73 35.52 -0.22
N LEU A 268 -0.14 34.60 0.19
CA LEU A 268 0.26 33.22 0.57
C LEU A 268 1.19 32.65 -0.50
N LEU A 269 2.39 32.26 -0.10
CA LEU A 269 3.37 31.68 -1.00
C LEU A 269 2.79 30.40 -1.62
N TYR A 270 3.23 30.08 -2.84
CA TYR A 270 2.79 28.88 -3.53
C TYR A 270 2.98 27.61 -2.67
N GLY A 271 4.10 27.52 -1.94
CA GLY A 271 4.36 26.42 -1.01
C GLY A 271 3.36 26.32 0.14
N ASP A 272 2.89 27.45 0.68
CA ASP A 272 1.88 27.47 1.74
C ASP A 272 0.51 27.01 1.20
N LYS A 273 0.13 27.47 0.00
CA LYS A 273 -1.10 27.04 -0.68
C LYS A 273 -1.08 25.55 -0.97
N LEU A 274 0.04 25.03 -1.47
CA LEU A 274 0.20 23.61 -1.78
C LEU A 274 0.17 22.75 -0.52
N ARG A 275 0.81 23.20 0.56
CA ARG A 275 0.76 22.50 1.84
C ARG A 275 -0.66 22.46 2.41
N LEU A 276 -1.35 23.60 2.41
CA LEU A 276 -2.76 23.70 2.80
C LEU A 276 -3.64 22.78 1.96
N ALA A 277 -3.44 22.74 0.64
CA ALA A 277 -4.17 21.88 -0.29
C ALA A 277 -4.03 20.41 0.06
N TRP A 278 -2.80 19.94 0.26
CA TRP A 278 -2.52 18.56 0.64
C TRP A 278 -3.14 18.22 2.00
N MET A 279 -2.99 19.09 3.00
CA MET A 279 -3.59 18.90 4.32
C MET A 279 -5.12 18.83 4.23
N ILE A 280 -5.78 19.82 3.62
CA ILE A 280 -7.24 19.83 3.46
C ILE A 280 -7.72 18.57 2.74
N ALA A 281 -7.03 18.15 1.67
CA ALA A 281 -7.35 16.91 0.97
C ALA A 281 -7.22 15.68 1.89
N CYS A 282 -6.14 15.55 2.67
CA CYS A 282 -5.99 14.48 3.65
C CYS A 282 -7.14 14.46 4.66
N GLY A 283 -7.45 15.62 5.27
CA GLY A 283 -8.49 15.72 6.30
C GLY A 283 -9.88 15.40 5.76
N VAL A 284 -10.24 15.91 4.58
CA VAL A 284 -11.54 15.65 3.97
C VAL A 284 -11.68 14.20 3.52
N LEU A 285 -10.64 13.62 2.89
CA LEU A 285 -10.66 12.23 2.40
C LEU A 285 -10.64 11.20 3.52
N GLN A 286 -9.92 11.46 4.62
CA GLN A 286 -9.91 10.57 5.79
C GLN A 286 -11.26 10.52 6.50
N MET A 287 -12.02 11.61 6.46
CA MET A 287 -13.27 11.75 7.21
C MET A 287 -14.52 11.51 6.34
N GLN A 288 -14.35 11.20 5.06
CA GLN A 288 -15.43 10.83 4.14
C GLN A 288 -16.17 9.58 4.64
N GLY A 289 -17.49 9.65 4.72
CA GLY A 289 -18.32 8.56 5.25
C GLY A 289 -18.42 8.49 6.78
N THR A 290 -17.91 9.51 7.49
CA THR A 290 -18.12 9.68 8.93
C THR A 290 -19.16 10.78 9.21
N PRO A 291 -19.89 10.74 10.35
CA PRO A 291 -20.88 11.78 10.67
C PRO A 291 -20.26 13.14 10.98
N TRP A 292 -18.93 13.21 11.16
CA TRP A 292 -18.18 14.45 11.31
C TRP A 292 -18.16 15.30 10.04
N VAL A 293 -18.34 14.68 8.88
CA VAL A 293 -18.42 15.37 7.59
C VAL A 293 -19.75 15.00 6.95
N ALA A 294 -20.83 15.09 7.74
CA ALA A 294 -22.20 14.85 7.26
C ALA A 294 -22.60 15.83 6.16
N ASP A 295 -22.11 17.07 6.25
CA ASP A 295 -22.29 18.12 5.25
C ASP A 295 -20.98 18.34 4.46
N ILE A 296 -21.09 18.87 3.26
CA ILE A 296 -19.94 19.16 2.40
C ILE A 296 -19.10 20.30 3.01
N PRO A 297 -17.77 20.14 3.19
CA PRO A 297 -16.93 21.18 3.77
C PRO A 297 -16.84 22.40 2.84
N ARG A 298 -16.99 23.59 3.42
CA ARG A 298 -16.83 24.87 2.69
C ARG A 298 -15.59 25.61 3.17
N SER A 299 -15.18 26.63 2.42
CA SER A 299 -14.04 27.48 2.80
C SER A 299 -14.23 28.21 4.15
N GLU A 300 -15.47 28.36 4.61
CA GLU A 300 -15.81 28.87 5.94
C GLU A 300 -15.56 27.87 7.08
N ASP A 301 -15.52 26.57 6.78
CA ASP A 301 -15.31 25.50 7.77
C ASP A 301 -13.82 25.22 8.02
N ILE A 302 -12.91 25.83 7.25
CA ILE A 302 -11.46 25.58 7.35
C ILE A 302 -10.81 26.71 8.14
N PHE A 303 -10.19 26.36 9.27
CA PHE A 303 -9.55 27.26 10.22
C PHE A 303 -8.05 27.02 10.28
N ILE A 304 -7.29 28.10 10.33
CA ILE A 304 -5.82 28.06 10.47
C ILE A 304 -5.48 28.69 11.82
N ALA A 305 -4.76 27.94 12.67
CA ALA A 305 -4.36 28.46 13.98
C ALA A 305 -3.38 29.64 13.84
N GLN A 306 -3.45 30.56 14.79
CA GLN A 306 -2.54 31.70 14.91
C GLN A 306 -1.87 31.65 16.28
N LYS A 307 -0.54 31.79 16.33
CA LYS A 307 0.23 31.88 17.59
C LYS A 307 0.99 33.19 17.59
N GLY A 308 0.64 34.10 18.49
CA GLY A 308 1.30 35.42 18.62
C GLY A 308 1.22 36.27 17.34
N GLY A 309 0.09 36.24 16.63
CA GLY A 309 -0.07 36.95 15.36
C GLY A 309 0.45 36.21 14.12
N VAL A 310 1.25 35.14 14.30
CA VAL A 310 1.82 34.35 13.19
C VAL A 310 0.91 33.18 12.83
N ARG A 311 0.63 33.02 11.53
CA ARG A 311 -0.19 31.95 10.96
C ARG A 311 0.55 30.61 11.06
N GLN A 312 -0.10 29.60 11.64
CA GLN A 312 0.43 28.25 11.76
C GLN A 312 -0.16 27.35 10.69
N PHE A 313 0.41 27.40 9.49
CA PHE A 313 -0.04 26.56 8.38
C PHE A 313 0.09 25.05 8.64
N GLN A 314 0.83 24.63 9.68
CA GLN A 314 0.92 23.21 10.07
C GLN A 314 -0.27 22.72 10.93
N HIS A 315 -1.11 23.65 11.40
CA HIS A 315 -2.23 23.39 12.29
C HIS A 315 -3.52 23.89 11.65
N VAL A 316 -4.02 23.10 10.70
CA VAL A 316 -5.29 23.34 10.01
C VAL A 316 -6.37 22.48 10.66
N PHE A 317 -7.52 23.10 10.90
CA PHE A 317 -8.68 22.45 11.49
C PHE A 317 -9.87 22.59 10.56
N VAL A 318 -10.63 21.52 10.39
CA VAL A 318 -11.97 21.62 9.80
C VAL A 318 -12.95 21.72 10.96
N LEU A 319 -13.45 22.92 11.22
CA LEU A 319 -14.44 23.14 12.27
C LEU A 319 -15.81 22.68 11.80
N ARG A 320 -16.52 22.03 12.72
CA ARG A 320 -17.92 21.67 12.52
C ARG A 320 -18.77 22.18 13.65
N HIS A 321 -19.93 22.65 13.23
CA HIS A 321 -21.02 22.98 14.11
C HIS A 321 -21.87 21.71 14.25
N PHE A 322 -22.15 21.27 15.47
CA PHE A 322 -23.20 20.28 15.67
C PHE A 322 -24.53 20.96 15.37
N PRO A 323 -25.22 20.61 14.29
CA PRO A 323 -26.43 21.33 13.96
C PRO A 323 -27.54 20.88 14.92
N GLU A 324 -28.37 21.83 15.40
CA GLU A 324 -29.61 21.51 16.13
C GLU A 324 -30.54 20.64 15.26
N TYR A 325 -30.44 20.76 13.93
CA TYR A 325 -31.16 19.95 12.93
C TYR A 325 -30.24 19.61 11.75
N PRO A 326 -30.14 18.35 11.30
CA PRO A 326 -29.34 18.00 10.13
C PRO A 326 -29.77 18.83 8.92
N ARG A 327 -28.81 19.48 8.24
CA ARG A 327 -29.07 20.25 7.02
C ARG A 327 -29.30 19.27 5.87
N VAL A 328 -30.54 18.82 5.73
CA VAL A 328 -31.06 18.02 4.60
C VAL A 328 -30.55 16.58 4.59
N ASN A 329 -31.47 15.68 4.26
CA ASN A 329 -31.25 14.25 4.11
C ASN A 329 -30.05 14.01 3.17
N ALA A 330 -29.14 13.11 3.55
CA ALA A 330 -28.23 12.44 2.63
C ALA A 330 -29.05 11.56 1.67
N SER A 331 -29.93 12.17 0.86
CA SER A 331 -30.71 11.50 -0.16
C SER A 331 -29.87 11.45 -1.43
N VAL A 332 -29.36 10.26 -1.72
CA VAL A 332 -29.29 9.64 -3.05
C VAL A 332 -29.17 10.65 -4.20
N SER A 333 -27.99 11.27 -4.34
CA SER A 333 -27.54 11.77 -5.64
C SER A 333 -26.55 10.74 -6.19
N PRO A 334 -26.59 10.39 -7.48
CA PRO A 334 -25.64 9.46 -8.09
C PRO A 334 -24.20 9.99 -8.06
N THR A 335 -24.03 11.30 -7.89
CA THR A 335 -22.75 11.99 -7.88
C THR A 335 -22.19 12.09 -6.47
N ASN A 336 -20.91 11.72 -6.24
CA ASN A 336 -20.26 11.88 -4.94
C ASN A 336 -19.95 13.38 -4.69
N PRO A 337 -20.82 14.12 -3.96
CA PRO A 337 -20.71 15.57 -3.90
C PRO A 337 -19.50 16.00 -3.07
N PHE A 338 -18.89 15.10 -2.30
CA PHE A 338 -17.66 15.39 -1.56
C PHE A 338 -16.46 15.66 -2.47
N MET A 339 -16.31 14.88 -3.55
CA MET A 339 -15.16 15.01 -4.46
C MET A 339 -15.26 16.30 -5.28
N LEU A 340 -16.46 16.61 -5.79
CA LEU A 340 -16.72 17.86 -6.51
C LEU A 340 -16.31 19.08 -5.66
N TYR A 341 -16.72 19.12 -4.40
CA TYR A 341 -16.46 20.27 -3.54
C TYR A 341 -15.04 20.29 -2.98
N LEU A 342 -14.38 19.13 -2.81
CA LEU A 342 -12.94 19.10 -2.58
C LEU A 342 -12.20 19.74 -3.76
N GLY A 343 -12.58 19.39 -5.00
CA GLY A 343 -12.05 20.02 -6.21
C GLY A 343 -12.26 21.54 -6.22
N ILE A 344 -13.48 21.99 -5.88
CA ILE A 344 -13.80 23.42 -5.73
C ILE A 344 -12.93 24.09 -4.68
N LEU A 345 -12.77 23.51 -3.48
CA LEU A 345 -11.90 24.04 -2.42
C LEU A 345 -10.45 24.19 -2.87
N LEU A 346 -9.94 23.21 -3.62
CA LEU A 346 -8.59 23.25 -4.16
C LEU A 346 -8.42 24.35 -5.22
N ILE A 347 -9.41 24.54 -6.11
CA ILE A 347 -9.45 25.65 -7.09
C ILE A 347 -9.45 26.99 -6.34
N GLU A 348 -10.33 27.08 -5.36
CA GLU A 348 -10.55 28.25 -4.53
C GLU A 348 -9.27 28.69 -3.78
N LEU A 349 -8.49 27.72 -3.30
CA LEU A 349 -7.25 27.92 -2.57
C LEU A 349 -6.09 28.37 -3.47
N ILE A 350 -5.91 27.73 -4.63
CA ILE A 350 -4.79 28.07 -5.52
C ILE A 350 -4.99 29.44 -6.18
N LEU A 351 -6.22 29.72 -6.63
CA LEU A 351 -6.59 30.99 -7.27
C LEU A 351 -6.79 32.12 -6.27
N GLY A 352 -7.00 31.82 -4.99
CA GLY A 352 -7.23 32.82 -3.94
C GLY A 352 -8.57 33.56 -4.05
N GLN A 353 -9.43 33.18 -4.99
CA GLN A 353 -10.72 33.84 -5.28
C GLN A 353 -11.85 32.82 -5.24
N SER A 354 -13.01 33.20 -4.69
CA SER A 354 -14.15 32.28 -4.61
C SER A 354 -14.75 32.05 -5.99
N ILE A 355 -15.26 30.84 -6.25
CA ILE A 355 -15.98 30.56 -7.50
C ILE A 355 -17.13 31.57 -7.71
N ALA A 356 -17.83 31.96 -6.64
CA ALA A 356 -18.90 32.96 -6.70
C ALA A 356 -18.41 34.34 -7.20
N THR A 357 -17.17 34.72 -6.91
CA THR A 357 -16.57 35.97 -7.39
C THR A 357 -15.98 35.86 -8.80
N LEU A 358 -15.63 34.64 -9.21
CA LEU A 358 -15.05 34.34 -10.52
C LEU A 358 -16.11 34.20 -11.62
N ASP A 359 -17.33 33.82 -11.25
CA ASP A 359 -18.46 33.59 -12.16
C ASP A 359 -19.38 34.82 -12.34
N ALA A 360 -18.99 35.97 -11.78
CA ALA A 360 -19.79 37.19 -11.71
C ALA A 360 -20.21 37.81 -13.07
N PRO A 361 -19.57 37.57 -14.24
CA PRO A 361 -20.07 38.13 -15.50
C PRO A 361 -20.93 37.19 -16.37
N GLN A 362 -21.14 35.91 -16.04
CA GLN A 362 -21.72 34.96 -17.02
C GLN A 362 -23.07 34.31 -16.66
N THR A 363 -23.66 34.59 -15.51
CA THR A 363 -24.93 33.98 -15.07
C THR A 363 -26.20 34.61 -15.65
N GLN A 364 -26.13 35.44 -16.71
CA GLN A 364 -27.33 36.02 -17.31
C GLN A 364 -28.07 35.11 -18.32
N THR A 365 -27.59 33.91 -18.60
CA THR A 365 -28.31 32.97 -19.47
C THR A 365 -28.03 31.53 -19.08
N LEU A 366 -28.73 30.96 -18.10
CA LEU A 366 -29.05 29.52 -18.09
C LEU A 366 -30.17 29.21 -17.09
N GLU A 367 -31.03 28.28 -17.48
CA GLU A 367 -32.40 28.02 -17.02
C GLU A 367 -32.55 27.75 -15.50
N SER A 368 -33.63 28.28 -14.90
CA SER A 368 -33.90 28.26 -13.44
C SER A 368 -34.30 26.89 -12.85
N GLY A 369 -33.80 25.78 -13.41
CA GLY A 369 -34.22 24.43 -13.04
C GLY A 369 -33.11 23.41 -12.77
N LEU A 370 -31.83 23.72 -13.03
CA LEU A 370 -30.74 22.76 -12.84
C LEU A 370 -30.33 22.63 -11.36
N PRO A 371 -30.00 21.41 -10.89
CA PRO A 371 -29.39 21.21 -9.58
C PRO A 371 -28.09 22.00 -9.40
N ARG A 372 -27.95 22.66 -8.24
CA ARG A 372 -26.82 23.55 -7.91
C ARG A 372 -25.43 22.91 -8.14
N HIS A 373 -25.28 21.62 -7.86
CA HIS A 373 -24.00 20.92 -8.04
C HIS A 373 -23.55 20.81 -9.50
N ILE A 374 -24.47 20.82 -10.47
CA ILE A 374 -24.14 20.79 -11.90
C ILE A 374 -23.58 22.16 -12.33
N LEU A 375 -24.19 23.24 -11.83
CA LEU A 375 -23.71 24.60 -12.06
C LEU A 375 -22.33 24.81 -11.44
N ASP A 376 -22.14 24.35 -10.20
CA ASP A 376 -20.85 24.42 -9.50
C ASP A 376 -19.75 23.61 -10.25
N TYR A 377 -20.08 22.45 -10.81
CA TYR A 377 -19.17 21.66 -11.64
C TYR A 377 -18.79 22.39 -12.94
N GLU A 378 -19.75 22.97 -13.65
CA GLU A 378 -19.47 23.67 -14.90
C GLU A 378 -18.56 24.89 -14.66
N ALA A 379 -18.86 25.67 -13.61
CA ALA A 379 -18.03 26.79 -13.18
C ALA A 379 -16.60 26.33 -12.79
N ALA A 380 -16.48 25.25 -12.02
CA ALA A 380 -15.19 24.67 -11.65
C ALA A 380 -14.38 24.19 -12.87
N ASN A 381 -15.05 23.53 -13.83
CA ASN A 381 -14.42 22.99 -15.02
C ASN A 381 -13.85 24.09 -15.94
N LYS A 382 -14.54 25.24 -16.04
CA LYS A 382 -14.05 26.43 -16.76
C LYS A 382 -12.77 27.01 -16.15
N LEU A 383 -12.52 26.79 -14.85
CA LEU A 383 -11.36 27.31 -14.13
C LEU A 383 -10.12 26.40 -14.21
N LEU A 384 -10.23 25.17 -14.69
CA LEU A 384 -9.13 24.21 -14.77
C LEU A 384 -7.91 24.74 -15.55
N GLY A 385 -8.13 25.49 -16.63
CA GLY A 385 -7.05 26.12 -17.39
C GLY A 385 -6.25 27.12 -16.54
N ARG A 386 -6.92 27.89 -15.67
CA ARG A 386 -6.26 28.82 -14.74
C ARG A 386 -5.53 28.07 -13.63
N VAL A 387 -6.07 26.95 -13.17
CA VAL A 387 -5.40 26.08 -12.19
C VAL A 387 -4.10 25.53 -12.75
N MET A 388 -4.08 25.06 -14.01
CA MET A 388 -2.85 24.59 -14.65
C MET A 388 -1.78 25.68 -14.69
N MET A 389 -2.17 26.91 -15.06
CA MET A 389 -1.24 28.04 -15.17
C MET A 389 -0.67 28.51 -13.81
N THR A 390 -1.41 28.33 -12.72
CA THR A 390 -1.05 28.86 -11.39
C THR A 390 -0.52 27.80 -10.43
N GLY A 391 -1.05 26.58 -10.51
CA GLY A 391 -0.72 25.46 -9.64
C GLY A 391 0.13 24.37 -10.30
N GLY A 392 0.39 24.44 -11.60
CA GLY A 392 1.16 23.42 -12.31
C GLY A 392 0.43 22.09 -12.50
N SER A 393 1.14 21.13 -13.10
CA SER A 393 0.54 19.87 -13.58
C SER A 393 0.09 18.94 -12.46
N GLY A 394 0.83 18.81 -11.37
CA GLY A 394 0.45 17.96 -10.24
C GLY A 394 -0.82 18.46 -9.55
N TYR A 395 -0.90 19.76 -9.27
CA TYR A 395 -2.10 20.38 -8.72
C TYR A 395 -3.30 20.29 -9.66
N TYR A 396 -3.10 20.56 -10.95
CA TYR A 396 -4.14 20.39 -11.98
C TYR A 396 -4.69 18.96 -11.99
N ASN A 397 -3.81 17.96 -12.01
CA ASN A 397 -4.22 16.56 -12.04
C ASN A 397 -5.06 16.18 -10.82
N ALA A 398 -4.66 16.67 -9.63
CA ALA A 398 -5.42 16.44 -8.40
C ALA A 398 -6.83 17.05 -8.46
N VAL A 399 -6.95 18.29 -8.95
CA VAL A 399 -8.26 18.97 -9.12
C VAL A 399 -9.11 18.28 -10.19
N GLU A 400 -8.54 17.99 -11.35
CA GLU A 400 -9.23 17.32 -12.45
C GLU A 400 -9.75 15.95 -12.02
N ARG A 401 -8.96 15.19 -11.25
CA ARG A 401 -9.39 13.90 -10.68
C ARG A 401 -10.56 14.05 -9.71
N CYS A 402 -10.56 15.11 -8.88
CA CYS A 402 -11.69 15.42 -8.01
C CYS A 402 -12.98 15.73 -8.79
N LEU A 403 -12.88 16.50 -9.87
CA LEU A 403 -14.03 16.86 -10.70
C LEU A 403 -14.55 15.69 -11.55
N ARG A 404 -13.66 14.82 -12.05
CA ARG A 404 -14.01 13.68 -12.93
C ARG A 404 -14.37 12.38 -12.19
N SER A 405 -14.43 12.41 -10.86
CA SER A 405 -14.62 11.21 -10.03
C SER A 405 -15.92 10.42 -10.32
N ASP A 406 -16.84 10.96 -11.12
CA ASP A 406 -18.16 10.37 -11.38
C ASP A 406 -18.25 9.42 -12.59
N MET A 407 -17.18 9.20 -13.35
CA MET A 407 -17.26 8.43 -14.61
C MET A 407 -16.86 6.94 -14.49
N GLN A 408 -16.65 6.42 -13.28
CA GLN A 408 -16.32 5.00 -13.04
C GLN A 408 -17.14 4.39 -11.90
N ILE A 409 -18.46 4.61 -11.91
CA ILE A 409 -19.37 3.71 -11.19
C ILE A 409 -19.41 2.39 -11.97
N ASP A 410 -18.37 1.58 -11.82
CA ASP A 410 -18.47 0.18 -12.19
C ASP A 410 -19.56 -0.43 -11.31
N THR A 411 -20.56 -1.01 -11.94
CA THR A 411 -21.71 -1.73 -11.36
C THR A 411 -21.33 -2.98 -10.57
N SER A 412 -20.07 -3.11 -10.15
CA SER A 412 -19.61 -4.12 -9.20
C SER A 412 -19.46 -3.48 -7.82
N GLY A 413 -20.19 -4.00 -6.83
CA GLY A 413 -20.24 -3.50 -5.45
C GLY A 413 -18.93 -3.64 -4.66
N ASN A 414 -17.82 -3.12 -5.18
CA ASN A 414 -16.50 -3.17 -4.58
C ASN A 414 -15.99 -1.74 -4.28
N SER A 415 -16.73 -1.05 -3.41
CA SER A 415 -16.46 0.32 -2.95
C SER A 415 -15.06 0.52 -2.32
N CYS A 416 -14.35 -0.55 -1.93
CA CYS A 416 -13.04 -0.45 -1.27
C CYS A 416 -11.85 -0.23 -2.21
N CYS A 417 -11.93 -0.61 -3.50
CA CYS A 417 -10.87 -0.29 -4.47
C CYS A 417 -10.95 1.18 -4.92
N PHE A 418 -12.18 1.68 -5.10
CA PHE A 418 -12.46 3.03 -5.56
C PHE A 418 -11.89 4.11 -4.62
N GLN A 419 -12.04 3.95 -3.31
CA GLN A 419 -11.52 4.93 -2.35
C GLN A 419 -9.99 5.00 -2.35
N GLY A 420 -9.29 3.86 -2.54
CA GLY A 420 -7.83 3.82 -2.59
C GLY A 420 -7.25 4.53 -3.82
N ASP A 421 -7.82 4.26 -5.00
CA ASP A 421 -7.38 4.82 -6.28
C ASP A 421 -7.73 6.31 -6.44
N VAL A 422 -8.81 6.76 -5.78
CA VAL A 422 -9.17 8.17 -5.71
C VAL A 422 -8.27 8.93 -4.73
N ILE A 423 -7.93 8.32 -3.58
CA ILE A 423 -7.03 8.93 -2.59
C ILE A 423 -5.61 9.10 -3.15
N SER A 424 -5.03 8.05 -3.75
CA SER A 424 -3.68 8.13 -4.35
C SER A 424 -3.65 9.13 -5.51
N GLY A 425 -4.67 9.12 -6.38
CA GLY A 425 -4.75 10.02 -7.52
C GLY A 425 -4.87 11.51 -7.18
N VAL A 426 -5.25 11.87 -5.95
CA VAL A 426 -5.35 13.27 -5.49
C VAL A 426 -4.20 13.64 -4.55
N LEU A 427 -3.83 12.75 -3.61
CA LEU A 427 -2.80 13.06 -2.62
C LEU A 427 -1.38 12.95 -3.17
N ASP A 428 -1.09 11.94 -4.00
CA ASP A 428 0.28 11.69 -4.48
C ASP A 428 0.82 12.84 -5.34
N PRO A 429 0.06 13.43 -6.29
CA PRO A 429 0.52 14.58 -7.06
C PRO A 429 0.81 15.81 -6.19
N LEU A 430 -0.05 16.08 -5.21
CA LEU A 430 0.11 17.20 -4.28
C LEU A 430 1.32 17.00 -3.36
N GLU A 431 1.53 15.77 -2.87
CA GLU A 431 2.67 15.43 -2.02
C GLU A 431 3.99 15.51 -2.80
N GLN A 432 4.01 15.02 -4.04
CA GLN A 432 5.20 15.04 -4.89
C GLN A 432 5.64 16.48 -5.18
N ASP A 433 4.70 17.36 -5.51
CA ASP A 433 5.02 18.78 -5.73
C ASP A 433 5.47 19.45 -4.42
N LEU A 434 4.91 19.07 -3.26
CA LEU A 434 5.35 19.59 -1.96
C LEU A 434 6.79 19.15 -1.63
N ARG A 435 7.12 17.89 -1.88
CA ARG A 435 8.49 17.36 -1.68
C ARG A 435 9.52 18.05 -2.58
N ARG A 436 9.14 18.38 -3.82
CA ARG A 436 10.00 19.13 -4.77
C ARG A 436 10.29 20.56 -4.34
N LEU A 437 9.45 21.17 -3.51
CA LEU A 437 9.69 22.52 -2.98
C LEU A 437 10.59 22.54 -1.73
N VAL A 438 10.74 21.39 -1.06
CA VAL A 438 11.53 21.24 0.17
C VAL A 438 12.92 20.67 -0.10
N ALA A 439 13.10 19.95 -1.23
CA ALA A 439 14.38 19.52 -1.77
C ALA A 439 15.09 20.69 -2.48
#